data_AF-A0A9E1CD83-F1
#
_entry.id   AF-A0A9E1CD83-F1
#
_cell.length_a   1.000
_cell.length_b   1.000
_cell.length_c   1.000
_cell.angle_alpha   90.00
_cell.angle_beta   90.00
_cell.angle_gamma   90.00
#
_symmetry.space_group_name_H-M   'P 1'
#
loop_
_entity.id
_entity.type
_entity.pdbx_description
1 polymer ?
#
loop_
_entity_poly.entity_id
_entity_poly.type
_entity_poly.pdbx_seq_one_letter_code
_entity_poly.pdbx_strand_id
1 'polypeptide(L)'
;MTTAHPSNYTKGRSAPIEFLVLHYTAGRNDSAAAGLKYFESPRGASAHYFVDRNGWLQSVRDEDTAWSVGTAGVYTQKHPRCRNGNSISIEMCCRYDAGRYWLEDAVVANAALLTRRLMRKYGIPIENVLRHYDVVSKRCPAMWVDDENAWFAFKRQVMEVMEMTKEELLSLKGTGDHPSDWALQAAQWAKENGIFTGDSAGNFGWQQPVTREAVAKLLYEYDQARNVDSGAADMVK
;
A
#
# COMPACT_ATOMS: atom_id res chain seq x y z
N MET A 1 -16.12 5.31 -6.39
CA MET A 1 -16.87 5.03 -7.64
C MET A 1 -15.86 4.85 -8.76
N THR A 2 -16.13 3.97 -9.74
CA THR A 2 -15.29 3.83 -10.96
C THR A 2 -15.23 5.15 -11.70
N THR A 3 -14.03 5.61 -12.07
CA THR A 3 -13.84 6.82 -12.89
C THR A 3 -13.61 6.48 -14.37
N ALA A 4 -13.20 5.25 -14.69
CA ALA A 4 -13.04 4.81 -16.08
C ALA A 4 -14.36 4.86 -16.87
N HIS A 5 -14.27 5.18 -18.15
CA HIS A 5 -15.40 5.10 -19.07
C HIS A 5 -15.97 3.67 -19.11
N PRO A 6 -17.31 3.47 -19.15
CA PRO A 6 -17.93 2.14 -19.19
C PRO A 6 -17.47 1.24 -20.35
N SER A 7 -16.91 1.80 -21.42
CA SER A 7 -16.36 1.04 -22.55
C SER A 7 -14.91 0.57 -22.35
N ASN A 8 -14.34 0.74 -21.15
CA ASN A 8 -12.94 0.42 -20.86
C ASN A 8 -12.79 -0.76 -19.90
N TYR A 9 -13.89 -1.25 -19.34
CA TYR A 9 -13.91 -2.32 -18.34
C TYR A 9 -15.22 -3.12 -18.45
N THR A 10 -15.26 -4.28 -17.81
CA THR A 10 -16.49 -5.06 -17.65
C THR A 10 -16.95 -4.98 -16.20
N LYS A 11 -18.23 -4.67 -15.95
CA LYS A 11 -18.78 -4.71 -14.59
C LYS A 11 -18.79 -6.15 -14.07
N GLY A 12 -18.32 -6.37 -12.85
CA GLY A 12 -18.14 -7.70 -12.29
C GLY A 12 -16.86 -8.41 -12.75
N ARG A 13 -16.68 -9.63 -12.27
CA ARG A 13 -15.57 -10.54 -12.61
C ARG A 13 -16.06 -11.91 -13.01
N SER A 14 -15.29 -12.58 -13.86
CA SER A 14 -15.54 -13.97 -14.25
C SER A 14 -14.91 -14.99 -13.32
N ALA A 15 -14.03 -14.58 -12.41
CA ALA A 15 -13.33 -15.44 -11.45
C ALA A 15 -12.87 -14.63 -10.22
N PRO A 16 -12.53 -15.30 -9.10
CA PRO A 16 -11.90 -14.65 -7.95
C PRO A 16 -10.61 -13.92 -8.33
N ILE A 17 -10.24 -12.91 -7.55
CA ILE A 17 -8.95 -12.22 -7.73
C ILE A 17 -7.85 -13.15 -7.21
N GLU A 18 -7.01 -13.61 -8.13
CA GLU A 18 -5.92 -14.55 -7.83
C GLU A 18 -4.53 -13.95 -8.11
N PHE A 19 -4.47 -12.87 -8.90
CA PHE A 19 -3.22 -12.29 -9.41
C PHE A 19 -3.17 -10.77 -9.25
N LEU A 20 -1.98 -10.24 -9.01
CA LEU A 20 -1.67 -8.82 -9.13
C LEU A 20 -0.69 -8.64 -10.28
N VAL A 21 -0.95 -7.69 -11.18
CA VAL A 21 -0.11 -7.46 -12.36
C VAL A 21 0.40 -6.03 -12.36
N LEU A 22 1.72 -5.89 -12.34
CA LEU A 22 2.43 -4.62 -12.35
C LEU A 22 2.71 -4.19 -13.78
N HIS A 23 2.45 -2.92 -14.03
CA HIS A 23 2.62 -2.24 -15.31
C HIS A 23 3.35 -0.91 -15.09
N TYR A 24 3.81 -0.31 -16.17
CA TYR A 24 4.17 1.11 -16.21
C TYR A 24 3.37 1.77 -17.32
N THR A 25 3.00 3.02 -17.11
CA THR A 25 2.09 3.74 -18.01
C THR A 25 2.70 4.03 -19.38
N ALA A 26 4.03 3.96 -19.48
CA ALA A 26 4.81 4.50 -20.59
C ALA A 26 4.48 5.99 -20.87
N GLY A 27 4.03 6.71 -19.84
CA GLY A 27 3.83 8.15 -19.88
C GLY A 27 5.16 8.91 -19.75
N ARG A 28 5.26 10.08 -20.41
CA ARG A 28 6.41 10.97 -20.26
C ARG A 28 6.12 11.99 -19.15
N ASN A 29 6.52 11.67 -17.92
CA ASN A 29 6.33 12.50 -16.72
C ASN A 29 4.87 12.64 -16.31
N ASP A 30 4.19 11.50 -16.11
CA ASP A 30 2.77 11.45 -15.78
C ASP A 30 2.48 11.32 -14.26
N SER A 31 1.19 11.36 -13.93
CA SER A 31 0.65 11.28 -12.57
C SER A 31 -0.58 10.37 -12.52
N ALA A 32 -0.93 9.89 -11.33
CA ALA A 32 -2.07 9.00 -11.16
C ALA A 32 -3.38 9.69 -11.59
N ALA A 33 -3.52 10.98 -11.30
CA ALA A 33 -4.67 11.78 -11.70
C ALA A 33 -4.78 11.90 -13.23
N ALA A 34 -3.66 12.08 -13.93
CA ALA A 34 -3.64 12.09 -15.39
C ALA A 34 -4.02 10.73 -15.97
N GLY A 35 -3.57 9.63 -15.36
CA GLY A 35 -3.98 8.27 -15.71
C GLY A 35 -5.50 8.07 -15.60
N LEU A 36 -6.11 8.47 -14.47
CA LEU A 36 -7.56 8.45 -14.29
C LEU A 36 -8.26 9.26 -15.40
N LYS A 37 -7.80 10.49 -15.63
CA LYS A 37 -8.38 11.38 -16.64
C LYS A 37 -8.31 10.80 -18.04
N TYR A 38 -7.21 10.12 -18.38
CA TYR A 38 -7.02 9.48 -19.68
C TYR A 38 -8.05 8.38 -19.96
N PHE A 39 -8.41 7.61 -18.93
CA PHE A 39 -9.38 6.49 -19.02
C PHE A 39 -10.84 6.89 -18.79
N GLU A 40 -11.14 8.17 -18.51
CA GLU A 40 -12.52 8.71 -18.54
C GLU A 40 -13.11 8.74 -19.96
N SER A 41 -12.26 8.60 -21.00
CA SER A 41 -12.69 8.50 -22.41
C SER A 41 -12.60 7.06 -22.93
N PRO A 42 -13.33 6.67 -24.00
CA PRO A 42 -13.18 5.37 -24.63
C PRO A 42 -11.74 5.10 -25.12
N ARG A 43 -11.13 4.04 -24.59
CA ARG A 43 -9.78 3.56 -24.93
C ARG A 43 -9.74 2.09 -25.33
N GLY A 44 -10.73 1.30 -24.91
CA GLY A 44 -10.69 -0.17 -25.07
C GLY A 44 -9.61 -0.82 -24.18
N ALA A 45 -9.19 -0.13 -23.13
CA ALA A 45 -8.22 -0.58 -22.14
C ALA A 45 -8.46 0.17 -20.83
N SER A 46 -7.99 -0.36 -19.70
CA SER A 46 -7.98 0.31 -18.39
C SER A 46 -7.05 -0.41 -17.42
N ALA A 47 -6.81 0.21 -16.26
CA ALA A 47 -6.20 -0.44 -15.10
C ALA A 47 -7.03 -0.17 -13.85
N HIS A 48 -6.81 -0.94 -12.79
CA HIS A 48 -7.52 -0.74 -11.53
C HIS A 48 -6.93 0.43 -10.77
N TYR A 49 -5.60 0.50 -10.71
CA TYR A 49 -4.88 1.51 -9.95
C TYR A 49 -3.81 2.19 -10.79
N PHE A 50 -3.60 3.48 -10.52
CA PHE A 50 -2.46 4.26 -10.95
C PHE A 50 -1.69 4.72 -9.73
N VAL A 51 -0.36 4.55 -9.74
CA VAL A 51 0.53 4.85 -8.63
C VAL A 51 1.50 5.94 -9.05
N ASP A 52 1.60 7.00 -8.25
CA ASP A 52 2.60 8.05 -8.40
C ASP A 52 3.32 8.33 -7.06
N ARG A 53 4.15 9.38 -7.00
CA ARG A 53 4.90 9.74 -5.79
C ARG A 53 4.03 10.12 -4.59
N ASN A 54 2.78 10.53 -4.82
CA ASN A 54 1.86 10.95 -3.77
C ASN A 54 0.97 9.80 -3.27
N GLY A 55 1.08 8.60 -3.85
CA GLY A 55 0.32 7.42 -3.47
C GLY A 55 -0.32 6.74 -4.68
N TRP A 56 -1.58 6.37 -4.57
CA TRP A 56 -2.33 5.75 -5.66
C TRP A 56 -3.75 6.27 -5.75
N LEU A 57 -4.30 6.21 -6.96
CA LEU A 57 -5.71 6.47 -7.25
C LEU A 57 -6.33 5.27 -7.96
N GLN A 58 -7.59 5.00 -7.67
CA GLN A 58 -8.34 3.88 -8.24
C GLN A 58 -9.18 4.35 -9.43
N SER A 59 -9.00 3.73 -10.59
CA SER A 59 -9.77 4.02 -11.82
C SER A 59 -10.93 3.05 -12.02
N VAL A 60 -10.68 1.74 -11.85
CA VAL A 60 -11.68 0.66 -11.91
C VAL A 60 -11.76 0.00 -10.54
N ARG A 61 -12.98 -0.23 -10.04
CA ARG A 61 -13.20 -0.94 -8.76
C ARG A 61 -12.64 -2.36 -8.81
N ASP A 62 -12.24 -2.87 -7.66
CA ASP A 62 -11.71 -4.23 -7.56
C ASP A 62 -12.73 -5.27 -8.00
N GLU A 63 -14.04 -5.06 -7.78
CA GLU A 63 -15.08 -6.01 -8.14
C GLU A 63 -15.39 -6.04 -9.65
N ASP A 64 -14.85 -5.09 -10.40
CA ASP A 64 -15.00 -4.99 -11.85
C ASP A 64 -13.71 -5.45 -12.55
N THR A 65 -13.79 -5.72 -13.85
CA THR A 65 -12.68 -6.25 -14.66
C THR A 65 -12.07 -5.16 -15.53
N ALA A 66 -10.89 -4.65 -15.15
CA ALA A 66 -10.11 -3.77 -16.03
C ALA A 66 -9.51 -4.54 -17.22
N TRP A 67 -9.46 -3.92 -18.40
CA TRP A 67 -8.91 -4.52 -19.62
C TRP A 67 -7.43 -4.13 -19.78
N SER A 68 -6.54 -4.96 -19.24
CA SER A 68 -5.13 -4.57 -19.00
C SER A 68 -4.10 -5.61 -19.45
N VAL A 69 -4.42 -6.91 -19.40
CA VAL A 69 -3.46 -8.01 -19.61
C VAL A 69 -3.87 -8.94 -20.77
N GLY A 70 -4.47 -8.37 -21.81
CA GLY A 70 -4.87 -9.08 -23.02
C GLY A 70 -3.74 -9.18 -24.05
N THR A 71 -3.85 -10.15 -24.97
CA THR A 71 -2.86 -10.32 -26.06
C THR A 71 -2.91 -9.20 -27.10
N ALA A 72 -4.04 -8.50 -27.22
CA ALA A 72 -4.29 -7.49 -28.24
C ALA A 72 -4.02 -7.95 -29.69
N GLY A 73 -3.99 -9.27 -29.94
CA GLY A 73 -3.63 -9.87 -31.22
C GLY A 73 -2.15 -9.79 -31.60
N VAL A 74 -1.29 -9.16 -30.78
CA VAL A 74 0.13 -8.92 -31.09
C VAL A 74 1.09 -9.51 -30.06
N TYR A 75 0.58 -9.86 -28.87
CA TYR A 75 1.35 -10.42 -27.77
C TYR A 75 1.02 -11.90 -27.56
N THR A 76 1.98 -12.66 -27.05
CA THR A 76 1.83 -14.11 -26.83
C THR A 76 1.45 -14.40 -25.39
N GLN A 77 0.31 -15.05 -25.17
CA GLN A 77 -0.10 -15.54 -23.86
C GLN A 77 0.99 -16.43 -23.25
N LYS A 78 1.50 -16.04 -22.08
CA LYS A 78 2.62 -16.69 -21.39
C LYS A 78 2.16 -17.39 -20.12
N HIS A 79 1.41 -16.70 -19.27
CA HIS A 79 0.90 -17.30 -18.03
C HIS A 79 -0.31 -18.21 -18.32
N PRO A 80 -0.36 -19.44 -17.78
CA PRO A 80 -1.44 -20.38 -18.09
C PRO A 80 -2.81 -19.89 -17.58
N ARG A 81 -2.84 -19.29 -16.38
CA ARG A 81 -4.08 -18.92 -15.67
C ARG A 81 -4.43 -17.42 -15.58
N CYS A 82 -3.46 -16.50 -15.55
CA CYS A 82 -3.74 -15.08 -15.33
C CYS A 82 -4.39 -14.43 -16.56
N ARG A 83 -5.53 -13.76 -16.35
CA ARG A 83 -6.35 -13.04 -17.34
C ARG A 83 -6.91 -11.77 -16.70
N ASN A 84 -7.56 -10.90 -17.48
CA ASN A 84 -8.23 -9.71 -16.94
C ASN A 84 -9.21 -10.06 -15.80
N GLY A 85 -10.02 -11.11 -15.97
CA GLY A 85 -11.09 -11.46 -15.04
C GLY A 85 -10.64 -11.89 -13.63
N ASN A 86 -9.43 -12.44 -13.48
CA ASN A 86 -8.87 -12.89 -12.19
C ASN A 86 -7.65 -12.08 -11.72
N SER A 87 -7.41 -10.90 -12.31
CA SER A 87 -6.28 -10.04 -11.94
C SER A 87 -6.69 -8.62 -11.57
N ILE A 88 -5.90 -8.02 -10.68
CA ILE A 88 -5.86 -6.57 -10.45
C ILE A 88 -4.61 -6.03 -11.13
N SER A 89 -4.76 -4.94 -11.89
CA SER A 89 -3.68 -4.30 -12.65
C SER A 89 -3.34 -2.96 -12.05
N ILE A 90 -2.05 -2.78 -11.77
CA ILE A 90 -1.46 -1.62 -11.08
C ILE A 90 -0.48 -0.96 -12.04
N GLU A 91 -0.80 0.25 -12.49
CA GLU A 91 0.01 1.06 -13.39
C GLU A 91 0.90 2.02 -12.60
N MET A 92 2.21 1.89 -12.75
CA MET A 92 3.18 2.81 -12.16
C MET A 92 3.45 3.97 -13.11
N CYS A 93 3.14 5.18 -12.67
CA CYS A 93 3.48 6.40 -13.40
C CYS A 93 5.00 6.53 -13.50
N CYS A 94 5.48 6.88 -14.69
CA CYS A 94 6.90 6.89 -15.00
C CYS A 94 7.40 8.25 -15.44
N ARG A 95 8.71 8.38 -15.41
CA ARG A 95 9.47 9.50 -15.96
C ARG A 95 10.12 9.06 -17.25
N TYR A 96 10.43 10.03 -18.10
CA TYR A 96 11.15 9.79 -19.33
C TYR A 96 12.24 10.83 -19.50
N ASP A 97 13.48 10.37 -19.54
CA ASP A 97 14.65 11.21 -19.77
C ASP A 97 15.74 10.39 -20.48
N ALA A 98 16.59 11.07 -21.26
CA ALA A 98 17.71 10.47 -22.00
C ALA A 98 17.34 9.19 -22.79
N GLY A 99 16.15 9.17 -23.40
CA GLY A 99 15.70 8.05 -24.22
C GLY A 99 15.15 6.84 -23.45
N ARG A 100 15.01 6.92 -22.12
CA ARG A 100 14.63 5.79 -21.27
C ARG A 100 13.53 6.14 -20.27
N TYR A 101 12.67 5.15 -20.01
CA TYR A 101 11.70 5.22 -18.93
C TYR A 101 12.33 4.80 -17.61
N TRP A 102 11.97 5.48 -16.53
CA TRP A 102 12.38 5.12 -15.17
C TRP A 102 11.26 5.43 -14.17
N LEU A 103 11.36 4.83 -12.98
CA LEU A 103 10.41 5.01 -11.87
C LEU A 103 11.12 5.72 -10.72
N GLU A 104 10.46 6.71 -10.12
CA GLU A 104 10.95 7.31 -8.88
C GLU A 104 10.84 6.29 -7.73
N ASP A 105 11.78 6.32 -6.78
CA ASP A 105 11.77 5.42 -5.62
C ASP A 105 10.46 5.50 -4.83
N ALA A 106 9.88 6.70 -4.71
CA ALA A 106 8.59 6.91 -4.07
C ALA A 106 7.45 6.16 -4.79
N VAL A 107 7.47 6.10 -6.13
CA VAL A 107 6.49 5.35 -6.92
C VAL A 107 6.65 3.84 -6.67
N VAL A 108 7.89 3.35 -6.66
CA VAL A 108 8.19 1.94 -6.39
C VAL A 108 7.74 1.55 -4.97
N ALA A 109 8.02 2.39 -3.97
CA ALA A 109 7.60 2.18 -2.58
C ALA A 109 6.07 2.19 -2.43
N ASN A 110 5.38 3.14 -3.06
CA ASN A 110 3.91 3.19 -3.05
C ASN A 110 3.30 1.99 -3.75
N ALA A 111 3.88 1.55 -4.87
CA ALA A 111 3.44 0.35 -5.59
C ALA A 111 3.65 -0.91 -4.73
N ALA A 112 4.76 -1.00 -3.99
CA ALA A 112 5.02 -2.10 -3.08
C ALA A 112 3.99 -2.15 -1.94
N LEU A 113 3.71 -1.00 -1.32
CA LEU A 113 2.71 -0.87 -0.26
C LEU A 113 1.30 -1.25 -0.74
N LEU A 114 0.87 -0.74 -1.90
CA LEU A 114 -0.41 -1.08 -2.50
C LEU A 114 -0.49 -2.58 -2.83
N THR A 115 0.56 -3.13 -3.45
CA THR A 115 0.64 -4.56 -3.80
C THR A 115 0.50 -5.42 -2.55
N ARG A 116 1.24 -5.11 -1.47
CA ARG A 116 1.15 -5.86 -0.21
C ARG A 116 -0.23 -5.74 0.45
N ARG A 117 -0.84 -4.55 0.40
CA ARG A 117 -2.22 -4.33 0.88
C ARG A 117 -3.23 -5.20 0.14
N LEU A 118 -3.13 -5.28 -1.18
CA LEU A 118 -4.00 -6.10 -2.02
C LEU A 118 -3.74 -7.60 -1.82
N MET A 119 -2.47 -8.00 -1.66
CA MET A 119 -2.11 -9.37 -1.31
C MET A 119 -2.80 -9.83 -0.03
N ARG A 120 -2.72 -9.02 1.04
CA ARG A 120 -3.40 -9.36 2.32
C ARG A 120 -4.91 -9.33 2.19
N LYS A 121 -5.48 -8.37 1.46
CA LYS A 121 -6.93 -8.25 1.25
C LYS A 121 -7.53 -9.48 0.57
N TYR A 122 -6.81 -10.05 -0.40
CA TYR A 122 -7.32 -11.13 -1.25
C TYR A 122 -6.64 -12.49 -1.02
N GLY A 123 -5.70 -12.59 -0.07
CA GLY A 123 -4.93 -13.82 0.17
C GLY A 123 -4.02 -14.21 -1.00
N ILE A 124 -3.51 -13.24 -1.75
CA ILE A 124 -2.67 -13.48 -2.93
C ILE A 124 -1.22 -13.67 -2.48
N PRO A 125 -0.58 -14.80 -2.80
CA PRO A 125 0.80 -15.03 -2.43
C PRO A 125 1.77 -14.35 -3.42
N ILE A 126 3.03 -14.17 -3.04
CA ILE A 126 4.00 -13.32 -3.79
C ILE A 126 4.30 -13.87 -5.19
N GLU A 127 4.21 -15.18 -5.39
CA GLU A 127 4.33 -15.86 -6.67
C GLU A 127 3.28 -15.43 -7.69
N ASN A 128 2.10 -14.98 -7.22
CA ASN A 128 1.01 -14.49 -8.07
C ASN A 128 1.07 -12.97 -8.30
N VAL A 129 2.12 -12.32 -7.82
CA VAL A 129 2.48 -10.95 -8.21
C VAL A 129 3.37 -11.03 -9.45
N LEU A 130 2.87 -10.53 -10.57
CA LEU A 130 3.41 -10.72 -11.91
C LEU A 130 3.70 -9.38 -12.59
N ARG A 131 4.58 -9.37 -13.59
CA ARG A 131 4.68 -8.29 -14.57
C ARG A 131 3.69 -8.57 -15.71
N HIS A 132 3.27 -7.55 -16.45
CA HIS A 132 2.52 -7.76 -17.70
C HIS A 132 3.30 -8.68 -18.68
N TYR A 133 4.62 -8.59 -18.66
CA TYR A 133 5.53 -9.52 -19.34
C TYR A 133 5.31 -10.98 -18.97
N ASP A 134 5.09 -11.28 -17.70
CA ASP A 134 4.88 -12.66 -17.25
C ASP A 134 3.52 -13.19 -17.71
N VAL A 135 2.55 -12.30 -18.00
CA VAL A 135 1.21 -12.67 -18.47
C VAL A 135 1.14 -12.86 -19.98
N VAL A 136 1.60 -11.89 -20.79
CA VAL A 136 1.50 -11.95 -22.27
C VAL A 136 2.79 -11.61 -23.00
N SER A 137 3.97 -11.70 -22.38
CA SER A 137 5.26 -11.42 -23.03
C SER A 137 5.46 -9.96 -23.50
N LYS A 138 4.53 -9.05 -23.18
CA LYS A 138 4.70 -7.61 -23.42
C LYS A 138 5.86 -7.11 -22.56
N ARG A 139 6.82 -6.40 -23.14
CA ARG A 139 7.94 -5.76 -22.41
C ARG A 139 7.43 -4.63 -21.50
N CYS A 140 6.80 -5.01 -20.39
CA CYS A 140 6.14 -4.13 -19.44
C CYS A 140 6.12 -4.79 -18.04
N PRO A 141 6.62 -4.13 -16.99
CA PRO A 141 7.31 -2.84 -17.04
C PRO A 141 8.75 -2.97 -17.56
N ALA A 142 9.14 -2.14 -18.54
CA ALA A 142 10.36 -2.35 -19.32
C ALA A 142 11.63 -2.43 -18.45
N MET A 143 11.77 -1.50 -17.51
CA MET A 143 12.89 -1.45 -16.55
C MET A 143 13.05 -2.72 -15.70
N TRP A 144 11.98 -3.47 -15.46
CA TRP A 144 12.04 -4.74 -14.71
C TRP A 144 12.10 -5.96 -15.60
N VAL A 145 11.81 -5.81 -16.90
CA VAL A 145 12.06 -6.85 -17.91
C VAL A 145 13.51 -6.82 -18.34
N ASP A 146 14.10 -5.63 -18.47
CA ASP A 146 15.49 -5.44 -18.85
C ASP A 146 16.46 -5.70 -17.68
N ASP A 147 16.01 -5.46 -16.44
CA ASP A 147 16.75 -5.74 -15.22
C ASP A 147 15.91 -6.60 -14.28
N GLU A 148 16.16 -7.91 -14.31
CA GLU A 148 15.44 -8.86 -13.47
C GLU A 148 15.82 -8.75 -11.99
N ASN A 149 17.00 -8.22 -11.66
CA ASN A 149 17.37 -7.96 -10.26
C ASN A 149 16.51 -6.86 -9.66
N ALA A 150 16.16 -5.83 -10.44
CA ALA A 150 15.22 -4.80 -10.01
C ALA A 150 13.82 -5.37 -9.74
N TRP A 151 13.37 -6.35 -10.54
CA TRP A 151 12.12 -7.06 -10.28
C TRP A 151 12.15 -7.85 -8.96
N PHE A 152 13.22 -8.60 -8.72
CA PHE A 152 13.39 -9.32 -7.45
C PHE A 152 13.51 -8.38 -6.25
N ALA A 153 14.18 -7.24 -6.41
CA ALA A 153 14.27 -6.21 -5.38
C ALA A 153 12.88 -5.66 -5.03
N PHE A 154 12.05 -5.37 -6.04
CA PHE A 154 10.66 -4.96 -5.81
C PHE A 154 9.86 -6.04 -5.05
N LYS A 155 9.97 -7.32 -5.44
CA LYS A 155 9.27 -8.40 -4.74
C LYS A 155 9.72 -8.55 -3.27
N ARG A 156 11.01 -8.36 -2.98
CA ARG A 156 11.50 -8.29 -1.58
C ARG A 156 10.88 -7.12 -0.84
N GLN A 157 10.89 -5.93 -1.43
CA GLN A 157 10.29 -4.74 -0.84
C GLN A 157 8.79 -4.92 -0.55
N VAL A 158 8.03 -5.57 -1.44
CA VAL A 158 6.62 -5.92 -1.20
C VAL A 158 6.45 -6.78 0.04
N MET A 159 7.34 -7.76 0.25
CA MET A 159 7.30 -8.63 1.41
C MET A 159 7.70 -7.87 2.68
N GLU A 160 8.65 -6.94 2.61
CA GLU A 160 9.16 -6.19 3.77
C GLU A 160 8.24 -5.03 4.21
N VAL A 161 7.54 -4.35 3.27
CA VAL A 161 6.83 -3.07 3.54
C VAL A 161 5.73 -3.13 4.61
N MET A 162 5.24 -4.33 4.94
CA MET A 162 4.29 -4.53 6.04
C MET A 162 4.74 -5.61 7.04
N GLU A 163 5.86 -6.25 6.75
CA GLU A 163 6.60 -7.10 7.70
C GLU A 163 7.67 -6.23 8.36
N MET A 164 7.32 -4.99 8.73
CA MET A 164 8.07 -4.32 9.79
C MET A 164 8.01 -5.26 10.97
N THR A 165 9.17 -5.65 11.47
CA THR A 165 9.27 -6.54 12.61
C THR A 165 8.47 -5.95 13.78
N LYS A 166 7.98 -6.80 14.68
CA LYS A 166 7.40 -6.32 15.93
C LYS A 166 8.37 -5.36 16.63
N GLU A 167 9.68 -5.63 16.56
CA GLU A 167 10.72 -4.69 17.00
C GLU A 167 10.67 -3.33 16.29
N GLU A 168 10.54 -3.26 14.97
CA GLU A 168 10.50 -1.99 14.23
C GLU A 168 9.18 -1.23 14.43
N LEU A 169 8.06 -1.94 14.60
CA LEU A 169 6.75 -1.35 14.92
C LEU A 169 6.68 -0.81 16.35
N LEU A 170 7.38 -1.46 17.30
CA LEU A 170 7.43 -1.05 18.71
C LEU A 170 8.64 -0.18 19.04
N SER A 171 9.60 -0.04 18.12
CA SER A 171 10.79 0.76 18.34
C SER A 171 10.41 2.23 18.42
N LEU A 172 10.59 2.82 19.59
CA LEU A 172 10.46 4.27 19.78
C LEU A 172 11.64 5.03 19.15
N LYS A 173 12.72 4.36 18.76
CA LYS A 173 13.94 5.01 18.28
C LYS A 173 13.67 6.03 17.15
N GLY A 174 14.01 7.29 17.41
CA GLY A 174 13.96 8.36 16.43
C GLY A 174 12.58 9.00 16.24
N THR A 175 11.57 8.65 17.05
CA THR A 175 10.26 9.31 16.97
C THR A 175 10.22 10.67 17.67
N GLY A 176 11.16 10.91 18.60
CA GLY A 176 11.17 12.10 19.45
C GLY A 176 9.91 12.24 20.33
N ASP A 177 9.75 13.44 20.90
CA ASP A 177 8.61 13.86 21.70
C ASP A 177 7.86 14.99 20.97
N HIS A 178 7.18 14.61 19.88
CA HIS A 178 6.49 15.54 19.00
C HIS A 178 5.03 15.13 18.79
N PRO A 179 4.14 15.26 19.81
CA PRO A 179 2.73 14.97 19.62
C PRO A 179 2.11 15.97 18.63
N SER A 180 1.11 15.54 17.87
CA SER A 180 0.36 16.42 16.97
C SER A 180 -0.53 17.39 17.74
N ASP A 181 -0.81 18.56 17.17
CA ASP A 181 -1.57 19.65 17.81
C ASP A 181 -2.89 19.20 18.46
N TRP A 182 -3.66 18.35 17.77
CA TRP A 182 -4.96 17.88 18.27
C TRP A 182 -4.85 17.03 19.55
N ALA A 183 -3.69 16.43 19.80
CA ALA A 183 -3.42 15.54 20.93
C ALA A 183 -2.43 16.15 21.94
N LEU A 184 -1.94 17.37 21.72
CA LEU A 184 -0.87 17.97 22.52
C LEU A 184 -1.20 18.01 24.02
N GLN A 185 -2.38 18.51 24.38
CA GLN A 185 -2.82 18.58 25.77
C GLN A 185 -2.96 17.18 26.41
N ALA A 186 -3.51 16.23 25.67
CA ALA A 186 -3.66 14.85 26.15
C ALA A 186 -2.31 14.15 26.33
N ALA A 187 -1.36 14.37 25.42
CA ALA A 187 0.00 13.84 25.51
C ALA A 187 0.78 14.44 26.69
N GLN A 188 0.62 15.75 26.94
CA GLN A 188 1.21 16.40 28.12
C GLN A 188 0.64 15.84 29.42
N TRP A 189 -0.69 15.79 29.54
CA TRP A 189 -1.35 15.20 30.70
C TRP A 189 -0.90 13.76 30.95
N ALA A 190 -0.82 12.95 29.89
CA ALA A 190 -0.43 11.55 30.03
C ALA A 190 1.04 11.37 30.45
N LYS A 191 1.94 12.28 30.03
CA LYS A 191 3.32 12.32 30.54
C LYS A 191 3.38 12.73 32.00
N GLU A 192 2.68 13.80 32.38
CA GLU A 192 2.67 14.33 33.75
C GLU A 192 2.11 13.33 34.77
N ASN A 193 1.16 12.49 34.34
CA ASN A 193 0.53 11.48 35.18
C ASN A 193 1.16 10.08 35.03
N GLY A 194 2.29 9.96 34.32
CA GLY A 194 3.02 8.70 34.17
C GLY A 194 2.28 7.60 33.38
N ILE A 195 1.27 7.97 32.58
CA ILE A 195 0.45 7.04 31.79
C ILE A 195 1.22 6.57 30.56
N PHE A 196 2.05 7.44 29.97
CA PHE A 196 2.97 7.10 28.90
C PHE A 196 4.39 7.48 29.29
N THR A 197 5.28 6.50 29.19
CA THR A 197 6.73 6.68 29.34
C THR A 197 7.40 6.47 27.98
N GLY A 198 8.21 7.43 27.56
CA GLY A 198 9.08 7.28 26.41
C GLY A 198 10.27 6.36 26.70
N ASP A 199 11.11 6.14 25.70
CA ASP A 199 12.40 5.49 25.90
C ASP A 199 13.41 6.43 26.61
N SER A 200 14.57 5.89 26.96
CA SER A 200 15.65 6.65 27.62
C SER A 200 16.23 7.78 26.75
N ALA A 201 15.92 7.81 25.45
CA ALA A 201 16.35 8.83 24.51
C ALA A 201 15.29 9.91 24.28
N GLY A 202 14.17 9.88 25.02
CA GLY A 202 13.09 10.87 24.92
C GLY A 202 12.16 10.64 23.73
N ASN A 203 12.13 9.43 23.18
CA ASN A 203 11.20 9.09 22.12
C ASN A 203 9.90 8.50 22.68
N PHE A 204 8.74 8.95 22.19
CA PHE A 204 7.43 8.56 22.71
C PHE A 204 6.51 7.82 21.71
N GLY A 205 6.86 7.78 20.43
CA GLY A 205 6.08 7.04 19.43
C GLY A 205 4.66 7.58 19.22
N TRP A 206 4.40 8.88 19.43
CA TRP A 206 3.04 9.45 19.42
C TRP A 206 2.22 9.16 18.15
N GLN A 207 2.87 8.99 17.00
CA GLN A 207 2.21 8.69 15.72
C GLN A 207 2.22 7.20 15.35
N GLN A 208 2.74 6.32 16.22
CA GLN A 208 2.78 4.88 15.96
C GLN A 208 1.40 4.24 16.14
N PRO A 209 1.08 3.20 15.34
CA PRO A 209 -0.18 2.48 15.48
C PRO A 209 -0.22 1.69 16.80
N VAL A 210 -1.37 1.73 17.48
CA VAL A 210 -1.64 0.92 18.68
C VAL A 210 -2.62 -0.21 18.37
N THR A 211 -2.41 -1.39 18.94
CA THR A 211 -3.37 -2.51 18.81
C THR A 211 -4.51 -2.37 19.82
N ARG A 212 -5.68 -2.94 19.50
CA ARG A 212 -6.82 -2.96 20.44
C ARG A 212 -6.49 -3.65 21.77
N GLU A 213 -5.67 -4.70 21.74
CA GLU A 213 -5.20 -5.40 22.94
C GLU A 213 -4.31 -4.50 23.81
N ALA A 214 -3.40 -3.74 23.21
CA ALA A 214 -2.57 -2.79 23.93
C ALA A 214 -3.43 -1.68 24.59
N VAL A 215 -4.44 -1.17 23.88
CA VAL A 215 -5.39 -0.21 24.45
C VAL A 215 -6.17 -0.83 25.61
N ALA A 216 -6.67 -2.06 25.47
CA ALA A 216 -7.42 -2.74 26.53
C ALA A 216 -6.57 -2.94 27.79
N LYS A 217 -5.30 -3.33 27.62
CA LYS A 217 -4.35 -3.52 28.73
C LYS A 217 -4.04 -2.19 29.44
N LEU A 218 -3.79 -1.12 28.68
CA LEU A 218 -3.56 0.22 29.21
C LEU A 218 -4.75 0.72 30.04
N LEU A 219 -5.97 0.60 29.49
CA LEU A 219 -7.19 1.02 30.18
C LEU A 219 -7.43 0.23 31.48
N TYR A 220 -7.17 -1.07 31.47
CA TYR A 220 -7.27 -1.91 32.67
C TYR A 220 -6.29 -1.46 33.75
N GLU A 221 -5.00 -1.26 33.42
CA GLU A 221 -3.99 -0.83 34.39
C GLU A 221 -4.28 0.56 34.95
N TYR A 222 -4.73 1.47 34.09
CA TYR A 222 -5.13 2.82 34.50
C TYR A 222 -6.30 2.79 35.50
N ASP A 223 -7.32 1.96 35.26
CA ASP A 223 -8.44 1.77 36.19
C ASP A 223 -7.97 1.18 37.54
N GLN A 224 -7.09 0.18 37.51
CA GLN A 224 -6.53 -0.40 38.73
C GLN A 224 -5.71 0.62 39.54
N ALA A 225 -4.88 1.44 38.89
CA ALA A 225 -4.08 2.47 39.56
C ALA A 225 -4.96 3.51 40.27
N ARG A 226 -6.05 3.95 39.64
CA ARG A 226 -7.02 4.88 40.26
C ARG A 226 -7.74 4.28 41.46
N ASN A 227 -8.00 2.98 41.44
CA ASN A 227 -8.67 2.29 42.54
C ASN A 227 -7.75 2.05 43.75
N VAL A 228 -6.42 2.02 43.55
CA VAL A 228 -5.45 1.94 44.65
C VAL A 228 -5.28 3.29 45.36
N ASP A 229 -5.20 4.39 44.61
CA ASP A 229 -5.07 5.74 45.21
C ASP A 229 -6.30 6.17 46.01
N SER A 230 -7.48 5.68 45.64
CA SER A 230 -8.72 5.92 46.40
C SER A 230 -8.85 5.08 47.68
N GLY A 231 -8.16 3.93 47.76
CA GLY A 231 -8.13 3.08 48.96
C GLY A 231 -7.15 3.53 50.05
N ALA A 232 -6.14 4.34 49.70
CA ALA A 232 -5.19 4.89 50.67
C ALA A 232 -5.77 6.03 51.52
N ALA A 233 -6.82 6.71 51.05
CA ALA A 233 -7.49 7.78 51.78
C ALA A 233 -8.37 7.29 52.95
N ASP A 234 -8.73 6.00 52.98
CA ASP A 234 -9.62 5.42 53.99
C ASP A 234 -8.89 4.73 55.17
N MET A 235 -7.55 4.74 55.22
CA MET A 235 -6.77 4.17 56.33
C MET A 235 -6.20 5.19 57.34
N VAL A 236 -6.70 6.43 57.35
CA VAL A 236 -6.40 7.42 58.40
C VAL A 236 -7.68 7.89 59.08
N LYS A 237 -8.24 7.05 59.96
CA LYS A 237 -9.10 7.44 61.08
C LYS A 237 -8.82 6.57 62.30
#